data_AF-A0A9E5SHM4-F1
#
_entry.id   AF-A0A9E5SHM4-F1
#
_cell.length_a   1.000
_cell.length_b   1.000
_cell.length_c   1.000
_cell.angle_alpha   90.00
_cell.angle_beta   90.00
_cell.angle_gamma   90.00
#
_symmetry.space_group_name_H-M   'P 1'
#
loop_
_entity.id
_entity.type
_entity.pdbx_description
1 polymer ?
#
loop_
_entity_poly.entity_id
_entity_poly.type
_entity_poly.pdbx_seq_one_letter_code
_entity_poly.pdbx_strand_id
1 'polypeptide(L)'
;MIYFFINLIFHSTISLMLFFVLRHFFVINQQRRNKRWISYFAPVAFSLILLLQATMVTIPRLLASAEVIRNDFSIQSGVVEEVGFLNNKLEIDGKTYYFNPMIYKPKAGDVILYKSTTRARYIVEMSASNPD
;
A
#
# COMPACT_ATOMS: atom_id res chain seq x y z
N MET A 1 4.74 14.25 -0.82
CA MET A 1 5.97 13.42 -0.84
C MET A 1 6.31 12.77 0.52
N ILE A 2 6.46 13.53 1.61
CA ILE A 2 6.84 12.98 2.93
C ILE A 2 5.95 11.81 3.38
N TYR A 3 4.63 11.96 3.23
CA TYR A 3 3.68 10.91 3.61
C TYR A 3 3.90 9.58 2.86
N PHE A 4 4.28 9.63 1.58
CA PHE A 4 4.59 8.42 0.81
C PHE A 4 5.74 7.64 1.46
N PHE A 5 6.81 8.33 1.87
CA PHE A 5 7.95 7.71 2.54
C PHE A 5 7.61 7.21 3.95
N ILE A 6 6.82 7.96 4.72
CA ILE A 6 6.33 7.49 6.03
C ILE A 6 5.54 6.19 5.85
N ASN A 7 4.65 6.14 4.87
CA ASN A 7 3.85 4.97 4.58
C ASN A 7 4.71 3.79 4.07
N LEU A 8 5.69 4.05 3.20
CA LEU A 8 6.66 3.05 2.75
C LEU A 8 7.46 2.48 3.92
N ILE A 9 7.96 3.33 4.83
CA ILE A 9 8.70 2.90 6.02
C ILE A 9 7.79 2.04 6.90
N PHE A 10 6.57 2.49 7.19
CA PHE A 10 5.62 1.74 8.00
C PHE A 10 5.35 0.34 7.46
N HIS A 11 5.06 0.21 6.16
CA HIS A 11 4.83 -1.10 5.56
C HIS A 11 6.10 -1.95 5.42
N SER A 12 7.26 -1.32 5.26
CA SER A 12 8.55 -2.03 5.29
C SER A 12 8.84 -2.59 6.69
N THR A 13 8.53 -1.84 7.74
CA THR A 13 8.63 -2.28 9.14
C THR A 13 7.68 -3.46 9.41
N ILE A 14 6.44 -3.41 8.94
CA ILE A 14 5.49 -4.54 9.07
C ILE A 14 6.05 -5.78 8.37
N SER A 15 6.52 -5.66 7.13
CA SER A 15 7.12 -6.77 6.38
C SER A 15 8.34 -7.35 7.09
N LEU A 16 9.19 -6.51 7.67
CA LEU A 16 10.35 -6.93 8.45
C LEU A 16 9.95 -7.67 9.74
N MET A 17 8.95 -7.17 10.46
CA MET A 17 8.40 -7.83 11.65
C MET A 17 7.82 -9.21 11.29
N LEU A 18 7.03 -9.30 10.22
CA LEU A 18 6.49 -10.57 9.72
C LEU A 18 7.60 -11.55 9.36
N PHE A 19 8.68 -11.09 8.73
CA PHE A 19 9.85 -11.93 8.44
C PHE A 19 10.52 -12.46 9.71
N PHE A 20 10.70 -11.64 10.75
CA PHE A 20 11.26 -12.10 12.02
C PHE A 20 10.36 -13.12 12.73
N VAL A 21 9.04 -12.89 12.72
CA VAL A 21 8.05 -13.83 13.27
C VAL A 21 8.08 -15.15 12.51
N LEU A 22 8.07 -15.10 11.18
CA LEU A 22 8.19 -16.27 10.31
C LEU A 22 9.47 -17.07 10.62
N ARG A 23 10.62 -16.39 10.69
CA ARG A 23 11.90 -17.01 11.04
C ARG A 23 11.85 -17.67 12.41
N HIS A 24 11.26 -17.01 13.40
CA HIS A 24 11.12 -17.56 14.73
C HIS A 24 10.32 -18.87 14.75
N PHE A 25 9.14 -18.89 14.11
CA PHE A 25 8.34 -20.11 14.00
C PHE A 25 9.03 -21.20 13.17
N PHE A 26 9.75 -20.81 12.12
CA PHE A 26 10.52 -21.74 11.31
C PHE A 26 11.59 -22.45 12.13
N VAL A 27 12.37 -21.72 12.94
CA VAL A 27 13.40 -22.28 13.81
C VAL A 27 12.79 -23.21 14.87
N ILE A 28 11.65 -22.84 15.47
CA ILE A 28 10.95 -23.69 16.45
C ILE A 28 10.50 -25.01 15.80
N ASN A 29 9.93 -24.94 14.60
CA ASN A 29 9.51 -26.12 13.84
C ASN A 29 10.70 -27.01 13.50
N GLN A 30 11.80 -26.41 13.05
CA GLN A 30 13.02 -27.13 12.69
C GLN A 30 13.62 -27.88 13.88
N GLN A 31 13.61 -27.28 15.07
CA GLN A 31 14.06 -27.91 16.32
C GLN A 31 13.05 -28.93 16.89
N ARG A 32 11.91 -29.16 16.23
CA ARG A 32 10.80 -30.00 16.70
C ARG A 32 10.34 -29.68 18.12
N ARG A 33 10.55 -28.44 18.57
CA ARG A 33 10.13 -27.95 19.91
C ARG A 33 8.65 -27.61 19.97
N ASN A 34 7.95 -27.72 18.85
CA ASN A 34 6.56 -27.31 18.75
C ASN A 34 5.63 -28.37 19.37
N LYS A 35 4.93 -28.00 20.44
CA LYS A 35 4.06 -28.93 21.20
C LYS A 35 2.65 -29.05 20.63
N ARG A 36 2.24 -28.14 19.75
CA ARG A 36 0.88 -28.07 19.19
C ARG A 36 0.95 -28.32 17.68
N TRP A 37 0.11 -29.24 17.19
CA TRP A 37 0.03 -29.60 15.77
C TRP A 37 -0.32 -28.39 14.87
N ILE A 38 -1.21 -27.51 15.33
CA ILE A 38 -1.63 -26.30 14.58
C ILE A 38 -0.45 -25.35 14.35
N SER A 39 0.44 -25.21 15.33
CA SER A 39 1.59 -24.31 15.25
C SER A 39 2.61 -24.75 14.18
N TYR A 40 2.53 -25.99 13.68
CA TYR A 40 3.36 -26.42 12.54
C TYR A 40 2.99 -25.70 11.24
N PHE A 41 1.73 -25.27 11.09
CA PHE A 41 1.28 -24.52 9.92
C PHE A 41 1.55 -23.02 10.02
N ALA A 42 1.97 -22.52 11.18
CA ALA A 42 2.22 -21.09 11.38
C ALA A 42 3.22 -20.50 10.37
N PRO A 43 4.37 -21.13 10.03
CA PRO A 43 5.26 -20.59 9.01
C PRO A 43 4.61 -20.46 7.63
N VAL A 44 3.71 -21.37 7.26
CA VAL A 44 2.99 -21.31 5.98
C VAL A 44 2.00 -20.13 5.98
N ALA A 45 1.25 -19.96 7.07
CA ALA A 45 0.35 -18.82 7.21
C ALA A 45 1.11 -17.48 7.17
N PHE A 46 2.20 -17.35 7.93
CA PHE A 46 3.01 -16.12 7.95
C PHE A 46 3.73 -15.87 6.63
N SER A 47 4.17 -16.90 5.89
CA SER A 47 4.78 -16.73 4.58
C SER A 47 3.78 -16.21 3.55
N LEU A 48 2.54 -16.71 3.56
CA LEU A 48 1.47 -16.22 2.69
C LEU A 48 1.13 -14.75 3.00
N ILE A 49 0.99 -14.39 4.28
CA ILE A 49 0.73 -13.01 4.69
C ILE A 49 1.89 -12.09 4.27
N LEU A 50 3.14 -12.51 4.51
CA LEU A 50 4.32 -11.75 4.09
C LEU A 50 4.37 -11.58 2.57
N LEU A 51 4.08 -12.63 1.80
CA LEU A 51 4.06 -12.58 0.35
C LEU A 51 3.01 -11.60 -0.17
N LEU A 52 1.78 -11.66 0.36
CA LEU A 52 0.71 -10.72 -0.01
C LEU A 52 1.08 -9.28 0.36
N GLN A 53 1.56 -9.06 1.59
CA GLN A 53 2.00 -7.74 2.06
C GLN A 53 3.14 -7.19 1.19
N ALA A 54 4.13 -8.02 0.85
CA ALA A 54 5.26 -7.61 0.03
C ALA A 54 4.83 -7.29 -1.40
N THR A 55 4.10 -8.20 -2.06
CA THR A 55 3.74 -8.07 -3.49
C THR A 55 2.68 -7.02 -3.76
N MET A 56 1.68 -6.88 -2.90
CA MET A 56 0.59 -5.92 -3.11
C MET A 56 0.90 -4.52 -2.57
N VAL A 57 1.83 -4.40 -1.62
CA VAL A 57 2.01 -3.15 -0.86
C VAL A 57 3.45 -2.67 -0.87
N THR A 58 4.38 -3.44 -0.29
CA THR A 58 5.75 -2.96 -0.06
C THR A 58 6.55 -2.82 -1.36
N ILE A 59 6.57 -3.84 -2.21
CA ILE A 59 7.37 -3.86 -3.45
C ILE A 59 6.90 -2.79 -4.45
N PRO A 60 5.60 -2.65 -4.78
CA PRO A 60 5.15 -1.60 -5.69
C PRO A 60 5.53 -0.20 -5.20
N ARG A 61 5.43 0.07 -3.89
CA ARG A 61 5.83 1.35 -3.30
C ARG A 61 7.34 1.55 -3.27
N LEU A 62 8.12 0.48 -3.03
CA LEU A 62 9.57 0.56 -3.13
C LEU A 62 9.99 0.92 -4.55
N LEU A 63 9.39 0.29 -5.57
CA LEU A 63 9.65 0.62 -6.97
C LEU A 63 9.19 2.03 -7.35
N ALA A 64 8.05 2.47 -6.83
CA ALA A 64 7.54 3.83 -7.05
C ALA A 64 8.34 4.91 -6.31
N SER A 65 9.21 4.56 -5.35
CA SER A 65 10.06 5.54 -4.68
C SER A 65 10.98 6.28 -5.66
N ALA A 66 11.46 5.61 -6.71
CA ALA A 66 12.26 6.23 -7.76
C ALA A 66 11.46 7.28 -8.54
N GLU A 67 10.19 7.00 -8.85
CA GLU A 67 9.27 7.95 -9.50
C GLU A 67 9.05 9.18 -8.62
N VAL A 68 8.82 8.97 -7.32
CA VAL A 68 8.62 10.05 -6.34
C VAL A 68 9.87 10.93 -6.18
N ILE A 69 11.07 10.33 -6.14
CA ILE A 69 12.33 11.09 -6.04
C ILE A 69 12.58 11.92 -7.30
N ARG A 70 12.24 11.38 -8.48
CA ARG A 70 12.44 12.05 -9.76
C ARG A 70 11.33 13.06 -10.12
N ASN A 71 10.26 13.12 -9.32
CA ASN A 71 9.03 13.85 -9.64
C ASN A 71 8.42 13.45 -10.99
N ASP A 72 8.60 12.19 -11.39
CA ASP A 72 8.07 11.63 -12.62
C ASP A 72 6.68 11.06 -12.34
N PHE A 73 5.66 11.89 -12.52
CA PHE A 73 4.27 11.57 -12.19
C PHE A 73 3.38 11.62 -13.42
N SER A 74 2.45 10.67 -13.50
CA SER A 74 1.38 10.72 -14.51
C SER A 74 0.26 11.65 -14.00
N ILE A 75 -0.01 12.71 -14.76
CA ILE A 75 -1.13 13.61 -14.55
C ILE A 75 -2.34 13.01 -15.26
N GLN A 76 -3.42 12.78 -14.51
CA GLN A 76 -4.66 12.20 -15.01
C GLN A 76 -5.85 12.96 -14.43
N SER A 77 -6.95 13.00 -15.15
CA SER A 77 -8.25 13.43 -14.63
C SER A 77 -9.19 12.24 -14.63
N GLY A 78 -10.07 12.18 -13.64
CA GLY A 78 -11.07 11.12 -13.54
C GLY A 78 -12.15 11.47 -12.52
N VAL A 79 -13.24 10.70 -12.57
CA VAL A 79 -14.36 10.84 -11.63
C VAL A 79 -14.14 9.90 -10.47
N VAL A 80 -14.28 10.40 -9.25
CA VAL A 80 -14.22 9.56 -8.05
C VAL A 80 -15.49 8.72 -7.97
N GLU A 81 -15.37 7.41 -8.13
CA GLU A 81 -16.49 6.46 -8.06
C GLU A 81 -16.81 6.11 -6.62
N GLU A 82 -15.79 5.72 -5.86
CA GLU A 82 -15.91 5.33 -4.46
C GLU A 82 -14.76 5.87 -3.61
N VAL A 83 -15.07 6.21 -2.37
CA VAL A 83 -14.08 6.59 -1.34
C VAL A 83 -14.07 5.50 -0.28
N GLY A 84 -12.90 4.86 -0.10
CA GLY A 84 -12.77 3.77 0.88
C GLY A 84 -13.02 4.26 2.31
N PHE A 85 -13.48 3.37 3.18
CA PHE A 85 -13.89 3.66 4.58
C PHE A 85 -12.90 4.52 5.39
N LEU A 86 -11.59 4.33 5.20
CA LEU A 86 -10.54 5.08 5.92
C LEU A 86 -10.11 6.38 5.22
N ASN A 87 -10.81 6.81 4.16
CA ASN A 87 -10.46 7.95 3.29
C ASN A 87 -9.01 7.92 2.79
N ASN A 88 -8.42 6.74 2.65
CA ASN A 88 -7.03 6.55 2.18
C ASN A 88 -6.96 5.80 0.85
N LYS A 89 -8.12 5.49 0.28
CA LYS A 89 -8.29 4.82 -1.02
C LYS A 89 -9.40 5.50 -1.81
N LEU A 90 -9.19 5.63 -3.11
CA LEU A 90 -10.19 6.08 -4.08
C LEU A 90 -10.29 5.07 -5.19
N GLU A 91 -11.49 4.93 -5.72
CA GLU A 91 -11.71 4.27 -7.01
C GLU A 91 -11.98 5.35 -8.05
N ILE A 92 -11.17 5.35 -9.11
CA ILE A 92 -11.25 6.28 -10.23
C ILE A 92 -11.16 5.43 -11.49
N ASP A 93 -12.19 5.48 -12.34
CA ASP A 93 -12.30 4.69 -13.58
C ASP A 93 -12.03 3.18 -13.36
N GLY A 94 -12.65 2.60 -12.32
CA GLY A 94 -12.47 1.19 -11.93
C GLY A 94 -11.06 0.81 -11.45
N LYS A 95 -10.20 1.78 -11.14
CA LYS A 95 -8.85 1.55 -10.58
C LYS A 95 -8.74 2.10 -9.17
N THR A 96 -8.19 1.28 -8.28
CA THR A 96 -7.90 1.73 -6.91
C THR A 96 -6.61 2.54 -6.84
N TYR A 97 -6.70 3.73 -6.27
CA TYR A 97 -5.60 4.63 -5.95
C TYR A 97 -5.50 4.85 -4.43
N TYR A 98 -4.29 5.11 -3.95
CA TYR A 98 -4.00 5.41 -2.55
C TYR A 98 -3.57 6.86 -2.38
N PHE A 99 -4.01 7.53 -1.32
CA PHE A 99 -3.70 8.95 -1.12
C PHE A 99 -3.62 9.31 0.37
N ASN A 100 -3.16 10.53 0.65
CA ASN A 100 -3.12 11.06 2.02
C ASN A 100 -4.46 11.73 2.39
N PRO A 101 -5.25 11.19 3.34
CA PRO A 101 -6.54 11.75 3.76
C PRO A 101 -6.47 13.18 4.33
N MET A 102 -5.29 13.61 4.75
CA MET A 102 -5.10 14.90 5.43
C MET A 102 -5.06 16.09 4.46
N ILE A 103 -4.87 15.86 3.16
CA ILE A 103 -4.68 16.93 2.18
C ILE A 103 -6.02 17.39 1.58
N TYR A 104 -6.84 16.43 1.15
CA TYR A 104 -8.12 16.69 0.50
C TYR A 104 -9.05 15.53 0.78
N LYS A 105 -10.34 15.81 0.97
CA LYS A 105 -11.38 14.80 1.24
C LYS A 105 -12.31 14.74 0.02
N PRO A 106 -11.91 14.02 -1.03
CA PRO A 106 -12.76 13.86 -2.21
C PRO A 106 -14.04 13.14 -1.81
N LYS A 107 -15.11 13.43 -2.54
CA LYS A 107 -16.40 12.74 -2.45
C LYS A 107 -16.66 11.96 -3.73
N ALA A 108 -17.46 10.91 -3.61
CA ALA A 108 -17.96 10.21 -4.79
C ALA A 108 -18.71 11.20 -5.68
N GLY A 109 -18.41 11.20 -6.98
CA GLY A 109 -18.90 12.13 -7.99
C GLY A 109 -17.98 13.32 -8.29
N ASP A 110 -16.92 13.56 -7.51
CA ASP A 110 -16.01 14.67 -7.77
C ASP A 110 -15.13 14.40 -9.01
N VAL A 111 -14.99 15.41 -9.87
CA VAL A 111 -14.01 15.39 -10.97
C VAL A 111 -12.69 15.96 -10.44
N ILE A 112 -11.66 15.13 -10.37
CA ILE A 112 -10.37 15.52 -9.82
C ILE A 112 -9.26 15.40 -10.85
N LEU A 113 -8.35 16.37 -10.86
CA LEU A 113 -7.07 16.28 -11.53
C LEU A 113 -6.04 15.79 -10.51
N TYR A 114 -5.37 14.68 -10.78
CA TYR A 114 -4.45 14.06 -9.84
C TYR A 114 -3.11 13.67 -10.49
N LYS A 115 -2.04 13.78 -9.70
CA LYS A 115 -0.70 13.29 -10.04
C LYS A 115 -0.47 11.98 -9.31
N SER A 116 -0.24 10.90 -10.05
CA SER A 116 -0.04 9.57 -9.47
C SER A 116 1.25 8.89 -9.93
N THR A 117 1.74 7.98 -9.07
CA THR A 117 2.78 7.01 -9.44
C THR A 117 2.19 5.88 -10.26
N THR A 118 2.93 5.43 -11.27
CA THR A 118 2.47 4.42 -12.23
C THR A 118 2.36 3.05 -11.57
N ARG A 119 3.34 2.69 -10.74
CA ARG A 119 3.44 1.34 -10.15
C ARG A 119 2.68 1.18 -8.84
N ALA A 120 2.73 2.17 -7.97
CA ALA A 120 2.09 2.10 -6.66
C ALA A 120 0.66 2.68 -6.64
N ARG A 121 0.21 3.28 -7.75
CA ARG A 121 -1.09 3.98 -7.87
C ARG A 121 -1.31 4.93 -6.70
N TYR A 122 -0.25 5.63 -6.32
CA TYR A 122 -0.26 6.53 -5.19
C TYR A 122 -0.41 7.97 -5.68
N ILE A 123 -1.46 8.65 -5.25
CA ILE A 123 -1.75 10.05 -5.56
C ILE A 123 -0.89 10.93 -4.67
N VAL A 124 -0.02 11.71 -5.30
CA VAL A 124 0.91 12.63 -4.63
C VAL A 124 0.26 13.99 -4.43
N GLU A 125 -0.53 14.43 -5.41
CA GLU A 125 -1.21 15.72 -5.44
C GLU A 125 -2.54 15.57 -6.16
N MET A 126 -3.55 16.30 -5.70
CA MET A 126 -4.88 16.34 -6.29
C MET A 126 -5.44 17.76 -6.19
N SER A 127 -6.13 18.20 -7.22
CA SER A 127 -6.85 19.46 -7.27
C SER A 127 -8.26 19.20 -7.77
N ALA A 128 -9.23 19.95 -7.25
CA ALA A 128 -10.54 20.02 -7.86
C ALA A 128 -10.37 20.54 -9.30
N SER A 129 -10.91 19.81 -10.26
CA SER A 129 -11.10 20.35 -11.61
C SER A 129 -12.33 21.23 -11.52
N ASN A 130 -12.16 22.55 -11.38
CA ASN A 130 -13.31 23.44 -11.56
C ASN A 130 -13.82 23.22 -13.00
N PRO A 131 -15.08 22.81 -13.19
CA PRO A 131 -15.70 22.96 -14.50
C PRO A 131 -15.91 24.46 -14.67
N ASP A 132 -15.26 25.04 -15.70
CA ASP A 132 -15.63 26.37 -16.18
C ASP A 132 -17.10 26.40 -16.62
#